data_AF-A0A7V8YI65-F1
#
_entry.id   AF-A0A7V8YI65-F1
#
_cell.length_a   1.000
_cell.length_b   1.000
_cell.length_c   1.000
_cell.angle_alpha   90.00
_cell.angle_beta   90.00
_cell.angle_gamma   90.00
#
_symmetry.space_group_name_H-M   'P 1'
#
loop_
_entity.id
_entity.type
_entity.pdbx_description
1 polymer ?
#
loop_
_entity_poly.entity_id
_entity_poly.type
_entity_poly.pdbx_seq_one_letter_code
_entity_poly.pdbx_strand_id
1 'polypeptide(L)'
;MNAKQSPTYAELNAVLDQARRPSNSPTPVTDAQLLGLQSRWNTMLSARLDQAIEDAGYGPTADAVADAWCRLAADQPVLRGVLDDGQRRSAVLTEAMAGEFRNLALAAGLAGLDEPAARAAQLGRKFRDLLTPGRTPCTRSPEASHVSERTALSHVSSGRRCRSLNGVGSGHA
;
A
#
# COMPACT_ATOMS: atom_id res chain seq x y z
N MET A 1 -11.54 26.59 31.24
CA MET A 1 -11.43 25.78 30.02
C MET A 1 -10.69 24.50 30.39
N ASN A 2 -11.38 23.35 30.44
CA ASN A 2 -10.74 22.07 30.78
C ASN A 2 -9.87 21.64 29.60
N ALA A 3 -8.55 21.57 29.79
CA ALA A 3 -7.65 20.95 28.82
C ALA A 3 -8.09 19.48 28.68
N LYS A 4 -8.68 19.11 27.53
CA LYS A 4 -8.90 17.71 27.20
C LYS A 4 -7.50 17.07 27.13
N GLN A 5 -7.15 16.30 28.15
CA GLN A 5 -5.88 15.59 28.20
C GLN A 5 -5.77 14.71 26.96
N SER A 6 -4.66 14.84 26.23
CA SER A 6 -4.36 13.96 25.11
C SER A 6 -4.22 12.54 25.63
N PRO A 7 -4.85 11.55 24.99
CA PRO A 7 -4.75 10.16 25.42
C PRO A 7 -3.30 9.71 25.36
N THR A 8 -2.89 9.01 26.41
CA THR A 8 -1.59 8.37 26.51
C THR A 8 -1.47 7.22 25.52
N TYR A 9 -0.24 6.86 25.18
CA TYR A 9 0.02 5.72 24.30
C TYR A 9 -0.55 4.40 24.85
N ALA A 10 -0.55 4.24 26.18
CA ALA A 10 -1.15 3.08 26.84
C ALA A 10 -2.67 3.01 26.61
N GLU A 11 -3.37 4.13 26.72
CA GLU A 11 -4.81 4.20 26.43
C GLU A 11 -5.13 3.91 24.96
N LEU A 12 -4.29 4.40 24.03
CA LEU A 12 -4.45 4.09 22.61
C LEU A 12 -4.27 2.59 22.33
N ASN A 13 -3.28 1.95 22.95
CA ASN A 13 -3.09 0.50 22.82
C ASN A 13 -4.25 -0.28 23.46
N ALA A 14 -4.78 0.19 24.59
CA ALA A 14 -5.93 -0.43 25.23
C ALA A 14 -7.15 -0.42 24.30
N VAL A 15 -7.40 0.68 23.55
CA VAL A 15 -8.45 0.73 22.53
C VAL A 15 -8.22 -0.32 21.44
N LEU A 16 -7.00 -0.46 20.93
CA LEU A 16 -6.68 -1.46 19.90
C LEU A 16 -6.81 -2.89 20.43
N ASP A 17 -6.34 -3.16 21.64
CA ASP A 17 -6.48 -4.47 22.28
C ASP A 17 -7.94 -4.82 22.57
N GLN A 18 -8.76 -3.81 22.87
CA GLN A 18 -10.18 -4.01 23.02
C GLN A 18 -10.86 -4.31 21.68
N ALA A 19 -10.51 -3.60 20.61
CA ALA A 19 -11.05 -3.84 19.27
C ALA A 19 -10.67 -5.21 18.69
N ARG A 20 -9.57 -5.83 19.18
CA ARG A 20 -9.19 -7.21 18.86
C ARG A 20 -10.09 -8.25 19.52
N ARG A 21 -10.68 -7.93 20.67
CA ARG A 21 -11.49 -8.88 21.42
C ARG A 21 -12.89 -8.90 20.82
N PRO A 22 -13.47 -10.07 20.51
CA PRO A 22 -14.88 -10.17 20.17
C PRO A 22 -15.69 -9.76 21.40
N SER A 23 -16.13 -8.51 21.42
CA SER A 23 -16.96 -7.93 22.49
C SER A 23 -18.38 -7.78 21.98
N ASN A 24 -19.33 -8.25 22.77
CA ASN A 24 -20.76 -8.07 22.50
C ASN A 24 -21.22 -6.65 22.84
N SER A 25 -20.34 -5.83 23.46
CA SER A 25 -20.61 -4.46 23.87
C SER A 25 -19.55 -3.52 23.29
N PRO A 26 -19.89 -2.62 22.35
CA PRO A 26 -18.94 -1.64 21.85
C PRO A 26 -18.63 -0.61 22.94
N THR A 27 -17.40 -0.61 23.47
CA THR A 27 -16.97 0.49 24.35
C THR A 27 -16.87 1.76 23.49
N PRO A 28 -17.42 2.88 23.97
CA PRO A 28 -17.31 4.14 23.25
C PRO A 28 -15.83 4.58 23.18
N VAL A 29 -15.31 4.67 21.96
CA VAL A 29 -14.01 5.31 21.68
C VAL A 29 -14.24 6.81 21.56
N THR A 30 -13.49 7.59 22.33
CA THR A 30 -13.62 9.06 22.35
C THR A 30 -12.96 9.70 21.12
N ASP A 31 -13.39 10.92 20.77
CA ASP A 31 -12.75 11.69 19.68
C ASP A 31 -11.24 11.90 19.91
N ALA A 32 -10.83 12.13 21.16
CA ALA A 32 -9.42 12.31 21.49
C ALA A 32 -8.60 11.05 21.20
N GLN A 33 -9.14 9.87 21.54
CA GLN A 33 -8.53 8.58 21.21
C GLN A 33 -8.49 8.33 19.71
N LEU A 34 -9.59 8.62 18.98
CA LEU A 34 -9.63 8.52 17.52
C LEU A 34 -8.57 9.41 16.86
N LEU A 35 -8.40 10.64 17.34
CA LEU A 35 -7.36 11.56 16.85
C LEU A 35 -5.94 11.04 17.13
N GLY A 36 -5.70 10.50 18.33
CA GLY A 36 -4.41 9.89 18.67
C GLY A 36 -4.10 8.69 17.77
N LEU A 37 -5.09 7.84 17.50
CA LEU A 37 -4.97 6.71 16.57
C LEU A 37 -4.75 7.18 15.12
N GLN A 38 -5.43 8.23 14.67
CA GLN A 38 -5.24 8.81 13.33
C GLN A 38 -3.84 9.40 13.18
N SER A 39 -3.33 10.09 14.21
CA SER A 39 -1.97 10.61 14.21
C SER A 39 -0.95 9.47 14.09
N ARG A 40 -1.12 8.39 14.86
CA ARG A 40 -0.28 7.19 14.76
C ARG A 40 -0.32 6.56 13.37
N TRP A 41 -1.51 6.41 12.80
CA TRP A 41 -1.69 5.90 11.43
C TRP A 41 -0.95 6.78 10.41
N ASN A 42 -1.17 8.09 10.47
CA ASN A 42 -0.59 9.03 9.52
C ASN A 42 0.95 9.04 9.58
N THR A 43 1.55 8.94 10.77
CA THR A 43 3.01 8.81 10.92
C THR A 43 3.55 7.56 10.23
N MET A 44 2.90 6.40 10.40
CA MET A 44 3.31 5.15 9.74
C MET A 44 3.08 5.19 8.22
N LEU A 45 2.00 5.85 7.79
CA LEU A 45 1.67 6.02 6.38
C LEU A 45 2.70 6.90 5.70
N SER A 46 2.99 8.10 6.22
CA SER A 46 4.00 9.00 5.66
C SER A 46 5.33 8.30 5.44
N ALA A 47 5.86 7.60 6.45
CA ALA A 47 7.12 6.88 6.31
C ALA A 47 7.10 5.80 5.21
N ARG A 48 5.98 5.09 5.02
CA ARG A 48 5.84 4.11 3.94
C ARG A 48 5.67 4.76 2.57
N LEU A 49 4.98 5.89 2.49
CA LEU A 49 4.81 6.62 1.24
C LEU A 49 6.14 7.20 0.77
N ASP A 50 6.94 7.77 1.67
CA ASP A 50 8.27 8.29 1.35
C ASP A 50 9.15 7.18 0.75
N GLN A 51 9.18 6.01 1.38
CA GLN A 51 9.91 4.84 0.85
C GLN A 51 9.37 4.38 -0.51
N ALA A 52 8.04 4.29 -0.66
CA ALA A 52 7.43 3.84 -1.91
C ALA A 52 7.71 4.79 -3.09
N ILE A 53 7.77 6.10 -2.83
CA ILE A 53 8.12 7.11 -3.82
C ILE A 53 9.59 6.97 -4.21
N GLU A 54 10.49 6.78 -3.24
CA GLU A 54 11.92 6.56 -3.49
C GLU A 54 12.16 5.30 -4.32
N ASP A 55 11.53 4.18 -3.94
CA ASP A 55 11.66 2.88 -4.61
C ASP A 55 11.10 2.91 -6.05
N ALA A 56 10.03 3.68 -6.30
CA ALA A 56 9.43 3.81 -7.62
C ALA A 56 10.31 4.60 -8.60
N GLY A 57 11.16 5.51 -8.10
CA GLY A 57 12.02 6.36 -8.92
C GLY A 57 11.22 7.16 -9.97
N TYR A 58 11.46 6.89 -11.25
CA TYR A 58 10.72 7.50 -12.37
C TYR A 58 9.47 6.71 -12.80
N GLY A 59 9.15 5.61 -12.13
CA GLY A 59 8.01 4.74 -12.44
C GLY A 59 6.65 5.28 -11.98
N PRO A 60 5.55 4.56 -12.25
CA PRO A 60 4.20 4.97 -11.85
C PRO A 60 4.06 5.00 -10.33
N THR A 61 3.91 6.18 -9.74
CA THR A 61 3.83 6.35 -8.28
C THR A 61 2.49 5.89 -7.69
N ALA A 62 1.41 5.93 -8.47
CA ALA A 62 0.08 5.54 -8.00
C ALA A 62 0.00 4.08 -7.55
N ASP A 63 0.57 3.14 -8.31
CA ASP A 63 0.55 1.71 -7.96
C ASP A 63 1.42 1.40 -6.73
N ALA A 64 2.60 2.03 -6.64
CA ALA A 64 3.48 1.90 -5.48
C ALA A 64 2.81 2.45 -4.20
N VAL A 65 2.13 3.59 -4.30
CA VAL A 65 1.38 4.20 -3.20
C VAL A 65 0.16 3.36 -2.81
N ALA A 66 -0.55 2.78 -3.79
CA ALA A 66 -1.65 1.85 -3.53
C ALA A 66 -1.17 0.61 -2.75
N ASP A 67 -0.07 -0.01 -3.18
CA ASP A 67 0.51 -1.18 -2.52
C ASP A 67 1.01 -0.83 -1.12
N ALA A 68 1.70 0.30 -0.94
CA ALA A 68 2.14 0.77 0.38
C ALA A 68 0.97 0.99 1.35
N TRP A 69 -0.13 1.58 0.88
CA TRP A 69 -1.35 1.73 1.68
C TRP A 69 -2.02 0.39 1.99
N CYS A 70 -2.20 -0.50 0.98
CA CYS A 70 -2.80 -1.83 1.19
C CYS A 70 -1.97 -2.66 2.18
N ARG A 71 -0.64 -2.65 2.09
CA ARG A 71 0.27 -3.34 3.02
C ARG A 71 0.16 -2.80 4.43
N LEU A 72 0.18 -1.48 4.61
CA LEU A 72 -0.01 -0.88 5.94
C LEU A 72 -1.37 -1.24 6.54
N ALA A 73 -2.43 -1.21 5.74
CA ALA A 73 -3.77 -1.61 6.17
C ALA A 73 -3.81 -3.10 6.58
N ALA A 74 -3.11 -3.97 5.85
CA ALA A 74 -2.99 -5.39 6.17
C ALA A 74 -2.12 -5.66 7.41
N ASP A 75 -1.07 -4.86 7.65
CA ASP A 75 -0.20 -4.94 8.83
C ASP A 75 -0.90 -4.42 10.10
N GLN A 76 -1.80 -3.45 9.95
CA GLN A 76 -2.50 -2.78 11.05
C GLN A 76 -4.03 -2.85 10.89
N PRO A 77 -4.63 -4.04 10.72
CA PRO A 77 -6.03 -4.18 10.31
C PRO A 77 -6.99 -3.67 11.38
N VAL A 78 -6.64 -3.86 12.65
CA VAL A 78 -7.45 -3.40 13.79
C VAL A 78 -7.46 -1.87 13.88
N LEU A 79 -6.29 -1.23 13.72
CA LEU A 79 -6.19 0.22 13.73
C LEU A 79 -6.99 0.82 12.58
N ARG A 80 -6.80 0.29 11.36
CA ARG A 80 -7.53 0.75 10.17
C ARG A 80 -9.04 0.58 10.36
N GLY A 81 -9.49 -0.57 10.86
CA GLY A 81 -10.91 -0.83 11.15
C GLY A 81 -11.51 0.13 12.16
N VAL A 82 -10.82 0.39 13.28
CA VAL A 82 -11.28 1.37 14.29
C VAL A 82 -11.43 2.78 13.68
N LEU A 83 -10.49 3.20 12.83
CA LEU A 83 -10.55 4.49 12.15
C LEU A 83 -11.68 4.54 11.12
N ASP A 84 -11.89 3.48 10.34
CA ASP A 84 -12.97 3.39 9.35
C ASP A 84 -14.36 3.42 10.01
N ASP A 85 -14.51 2.78 11.17
CA ASP A 85 -15.73 2.82 11.98
C ASP A 85 -15.92 4.14 12.72
N GLY A 86 -14.82 4.75 13.16
CA GLY A 86 -14.81 6.08 13.77
C GLY A 86 -15.23 7.16 12.78
N GLN A 87 -14.78 7.07 11.52
CA GLN A 87 -15.04 8.09 10.49
C GLN A 87 -16.54 8.35 10.29
N ARG A 88 -17.37 7.30 10.39
CA ARG A 88 -18.83 7.42 10.22
C ARG A 88 -19.52 8.13 11.38
N ARG A 89 -18.87 8.25 12.54
CA ARG A 89 -19.46 8.71 13.81
C ARG A 89 -18.84 9.98 14.36
N SER A 90 -17.64 10.37 13.91
CA SER A 90 -16.90 11.53 14.40
C SER A 90 -16.57 12.51 13.29
N ALA A 91 -17.15 13.72 13.36
CA ALA A 91 -16.83 14.82 12.45
C ALA A 91 -15.37 15.27 12.60
N VAL A 92 -14.86 15.28 13.84
CA VAL A 92 -13.48 15.68 14.14
C VAL A 92 -12.47 14.70 13.51
N LEU A 93 -12.76 13.39 13.57
CA LEU A 93 -11.94 12.41 12.87
C LEU A 93 -12.04 12.58 11.35
N THR A 94 -13.22 12.88 10.81
CA THR A 94 -13.41 13.11 9.37
C THR A 94 -12.52 14.24 8.87
N GLU A 95 -12.42 15.34 9.63
CA GLU A 95 -11.50 16.43 9.33
C GLU A 95 -10.03 16.00 9.42
N ALA A 96 -9.66 15.25 10.46
CA ALA A 96 -8.29 14.75 10.62
C ALA A 96 -7.86 13.80 9.48
N MET A 97 -8.78 13.01 8.94
CA MET A 97 -8.51 12.12 7.79
C MET A 97 -8.29 12.89 6.48
N ALA A 98 -8.69 14.16 6.38
CA ALA A 98 -8.41 14.96 5.18
C ALA A 98 -6.90 15.11 4.93
N GLY A 99 -6.08 15.12 5.99
CA GLY A 99 -4.62 15.12 5.87
C GLY A 99 -4.07 13.83 5.25
N GLU A 100 -4.58 12.68 5.68
CA GLU A 100 -4.26 11.38 5.08
C GLU A 100 -4.61 11.36 3.59
N PHE A 101 -5.82 11.80 3.24
CA PHE A 101 -6.25 11.81 1.84
C PHE A 101 -5.40 12.76 0.99
N ARG A 102 -5.06 13.94 1.51
CA ARG A 102 -4.15 14.85 0.82
C ARG A 102 -2.80 14.18 0.58
N ASN A 103 -2.23 13.50 1.57
CA ASN A 103 -0.95 12.81 1.43
C ASN A 103 -1.01 11.71 0.36
N LEU A 104 -2.10 10.93 0.31
CA LEU A 104 -2.29 9.94 -0.75
C LEU A 104 -2.36 10.56 -2.15
N ALA A 105 -3.07 11.68 -2.31
CA ALA A 105 -3.18 12.35 -3.60
C ALA A 105 -1.83 12.90 -4.08
N LEU A 106 -1.07 13.52 -3.18
CA LEU A 106 0.25 14.06 -3.49
C LEU A 106 1.24 12.92 -3.84
N ALA A 107 1.30 11.89 -3.00
CA ALA A 107 2.20 10.76 -3.21
C ALA A 107 1.90 10.01 -4.51
N ALA A 108 0.62 9.79 -4.83
CA ALA A 108 0.19 9.10 -6.04
C ALA A 108 0.28 9.99 -7.31
N GLY A 109 0.74 11.23 -7.20
CA GLY A 109 0.82 12.17 -8.33
C GLY A 109 -0.54 12.64 -8.86
N LEU A 110 -1.62 12.47 -8.08
CA LEU A 110 -2.98 12.89 -8.45
C LEU A 110 -3.23 14.38 -8.23
N ALA A 111 -2.41 15.02 -7.39
CA ALA A 111 -2.46 16.44 -7.10
C ALA A 111 -1.04 17.03 -7.02
N GLY A 112 -0.88 18.28 -7.46
CA GLY A 112 0.34 19.05 -7.27
C GLY A 112 0.44 19.68 -5.87
N LEU A 113 1.62 20.19 -5.52
CA LEU A 113 1.84 20.88 -4.24
C LEU A 113 1.08 22.23 -4.14
N ASP A 114 0.78 22.83 -5.29
CA ASP A 114 0.03 24.07 -5.46
C ASP A 114 -1.50 23.87 -5.48
N GLU A 115 -1.96 22.61 -5.59
CA GLU A 115 -3.38 22.29 -5.57
C GLU A 115 -4.01 22.65 -4.21
N PRO A 116 -5.21 23.25 -4.19
CA PRO A 116 -5.93 23.52 -2.96
C PRO A 116 -6.09 22.26 -2.10
N ALA A 117 -5.80 22.38 -0.80
CA ALA A 117 -5.79 21.23 0.11
C ALA A 117 -7.10 20.42 0.10
N ALA A 118 -8.25 21.10 -0.01
CA ALA A 118 -9.55 20.44 -0.09
C ALA A 118 -9.72 19.59 -1.37
N ARG A 119 -9.16 20.05 -2.50
CA ARG A 119 -9.21 19.32 -3.77
C ARG A 119 -8.28 18.12 -3.76
N ALA A 120 -7.05 18.29 -3.26
CA ALA A 120 -6.13 17.18 -3.04
C ALA A 120 -6.74 16.11 -2.11
N ALA A 121 -7.34 16.52 -0.98
CA ALA A 121 -8.05 15.60 -0.08
C ALA A 121 -9.22 14.88 -0.76
N GLN A 122 -9.99 15.57 -1.63
CA GLN A 122 -11.07 14.93 -2.38
C GLN A 122 -10.55 13.85 -3.35
N LEU A 123 -9.47 14.13 -4.07
CA LEU A 123 -8.85 13.19 -5.00
C LEU A 123 -8.30 11.96 -4.27
N GLY A 124 -7.59 12.17 -3.16
CA GLY A 124 -7.05 11.09 -2.35
C GLY A 124 -8.11 10.24 -1.67
N ARG A 125 -9.25 10.84 -1.28
CA ARG A 125 -10.40 10.06 -0.77
C ARG A 125 -10.93 9.12 -1.85
N LYS A 126 -11.12 9.62 -3.08
CA LYS A 126 -11.56 8.79 -4.21
C LYS A 126 -10.55 7.67 -4.49
N PHE A 127 -9.26 7.98 -4.42
CA PHE A 127 -8.20 6.99 -4.58
C PHE A 127 -8.26 5.91 -3.48
N ARG A 128 -8.33 6.29 -2.20
CA ARG A 128 -8.51 5.36 -1.07
C ARG A 128 -9.76 4.48 -1.21
N ASP A 129 -10.87 5.06 -1.66
CA ASP A 129 -12.13 4.31 -1.85
C ASP A 129 -12.01 3.21 -2.91
N LEU A 130 -11.06 3.31 -3.86
CA LEU A 130 -10.73 2.24 -4.81
C LEU A 130 -9.88 1.11 -4.19
N LEU A 131 -9.11 1.41 -3.14
CA LEU A 131 -8.23 0.46 -2.46
C LEU A 131 -8.96 -0.40 -1.42
N THR A 132 -10.13 0.05 -0.95
CA THR A 132 -10.88 -0.63 0.11
C THR A 132 -11.59 -1.88 -0.44
N PRO A 133 -11.49 -3.06 0.21
CA PRO A 133 -12.05 -4.31 -0.32
C PRO A 133 -13.56 -4.20 -0.60
N GLY A 134 -13.99 -4.69 -1.77
CA GLY A 134 -15.38 -4.62 -2.24
C GLY A 134 -15.61 -3.75 -3.48
N ARG A 135 -14.56 -3.06 -4.00
CA ARG A 135 -14.62 -2.32 -5.28
C ARG A 135 -13.55 -2.73 -6.31
N THR A 136 -12.35 -3.15 -5.90
CA THR A 136 -11.36 -3.85 -6.74
C THR A 136 -10.43 -4.64 -5.81
N PRO A 137 -9.95 -5.86 -6.14
CA PRO A 137 -8.93 -6.52 -5.32
C PRO A 137 -7.62 -5.75 -5.42
N CYS A 138 -6.99 -5.39 -4.29
CA CYS A 138 -5.55 -5.10 -4.26
C CYS A 138 -4.91 -6.32 -4.94
N THR A 139 -4.43 -6.16 -6.17
CA THR A 139 -3.74 -7.24 -6.87
C THR A 139 -2.51 -7.53 -6.04
N ARG A 140 -2.54 -8.67 -5.34
CA ARG A 140 -1.38 -9.25 -4.70
C ARG A 140 -0.33 -9.39 -5.80
N SER A 141 0.58 -8.43 -5.86
CA SER A 141 1.67 -8.46 -6.83
C SER A 141 2.39 -9.79 -6.63
N PRO A 142 2.53 -10.64 -7.67
CA PRO A 142 3.30 -11.84 -7.54
C PRO A 142 4.74 -11.41 -7.29
N GLU A 143 5.23 -11.88 -6.15
CA GLU A 143 6.59 -11.85 -5.67
C GLU A 143 7.63 -11.84 -6.80
N ALA A 144 8.63 -10.97 -6.65
CA ALA A 144 9.85 -10.95 -7.44
C ALA A 144 10.43 -12.36 -7.60
N SER A 145 10.16 -13.00 -8.73
CA SER A 145 10.83 -14.24 -9.14
C SER A 145 11.86 -13.92 -10.20
N HIS A 146 13.12 -14.15 -9.80
CA HIS A 146 14.35 -14.24 -10.59
C HIS A 146 15.12 -12.95 -10.91
N VAL A 147 15.80 -12.43 -9.88
CA VAL A 147 17.18 -11.92 -10.02
C VAL A 147 18.11 -12.67 -9.07
N SER A 148 18.73 -13.73 -9.60
CA SER A 148 20.06 -14.30 -9.28
C SER A 148 20.14 -15.62 -10.06
N GLU A 149 21.17 -15.94 -10.83
CA GLU A 149 22.57 -15.80 -10.48
C GLU A 149 23.41 -15.78 -11.76
N ARG A 150 24.40 -14.90 -11.79
CA ARG A 150 25.40 -14.80 -12.84
C ARG A 150 26.66 -15.49 -12.34
N THR A 151 27.18 -16.42 -13.15
CA THR A 151 28.60 -16.88 -13.24
C THR A 151 28.89 -18.31 -12.77
N ALA A 152 29.05 -19.23 -13.73
CA ALA A 152 30.30 -19.99 -13.93
C ALA A 152 30.27 -20.82 -15.23
N LEU A 153 31.15 -20.43 -16.16
CA LEU A 153 32.06 -21.25 -16.97
C LEU A 153 31.63 -22.63 -17.52
N SER A 154 31.77 -22.73 -18.85
CA SER A 154 32.20 -23.90 -19.63
C SER A 154 31.32 -25.15 -19.67
N HIS A 155 30.61 -25.32 -20.80
CA HIS A 155 30.96 -26.44 -21.68
C HIS A 155 30.55 -26.17 -23.13
N VAL A 156 31.53 -26.37 -24.01
CA VAL A 156 31.37 -26.52 -25.45
C VAL A 156 30.45 -27.71 -25.73
N SER A 157 29.44 -27.56 -26.59
CA SER A 157 28.96 -28.61 -27.50
C SER A 157 27.68 -28.19 -28.23
N SER A 158 27.60 -28.62 -29.49
CA SER A 158 26.43 -28.67 -30.38
C SER A 158 26.12 -27.44 -31.22
N GLY A 159 26.49 -27.54 -32.50
CA GLY A 159 25.97 -26.65 -33.53
C GLY A 159 26.55 -26.87 -34.92
N ARG A 160 26.28 -28.04 -35.54
CA ARG A 160 25.92 -28.17 -36.97
C ARG A 160 25.77 -29.63 -37.42
N ARG A 161 24.52 -30.10 -37.47
CA ARG A 161 24.05 -31.02 -38.52
C ARG A 161 23.00 -30.28 -39.33
N CYS A 162 23.14 -30.33 -40.65
CA CYS A 162 22.06 -30.54 -41.64
C CYS A 162 22.56 -30.10 -43.02
N ARG A 163 23.10 -31.05 -43.79
CA ARG A 163 22.71 -31.21 -45.19
C ARG A 163 23.02 -32.63 -45.65
N SER A 164 22.00 -33.47 -45.56
CA SER A 164 21.90 -34.71 -46.31
C SER A 164 21.64 -34.32 -47.78
N LEU A 165 22.52 -34.71 -48.69
CA LEU A 165 22.19 -34.82 -50.11
C LEU A 165 22.51 -36.25 -50.51
N ASN A 166 21.45 -36.93 -50.93
CA ASN A 166 21.42 -38.31 -51.37
C ASN A 166 22.45 -38.56 -52.48
N GLY A 167 23.18 -39.66 -52.34
CA GLY A 167 23.83 -40.30 -53.47
C GLY A 167 22.79 -40.99 -54.36
N VAL A 168 23.01 -40.91 -55.67
CA VAL A 168 22.64 -41.96 -56.62
C VAL A 168 23.92 -42.30 -57.36
N GLY A 169 24.33 -43.56 -57.25
CA GLY A 169 25.57 -44.08 -57.78
C GLY A 169 25.49 -44.63 -59.20
N SER A 170 26.67 -45.07 -59.65
CA SER A 170 26.94 -46.11 -60.65
C SER A 170 26.68 -45.76 -62.12
N GLY A 171 27.57 -46.04 -63.07
CA GLY A 171 28.84 -46.75 -63.04
C GLY A 171 29.50 -46.78 -64.43
N HIS A 172 30.68 -47.41 -64.48
CA HIS A 172 31.52 -47.81 -65.65
C HIS A 172 30.74 -48.21 -66.92
N ALA A 173 31.26 -48.11 -68.14
CA ALA A 173 32.64 -48.24 -68.64
C ALA A 173 32.85 -47.43 -69.93
#